data_AF-A0A6P7SYM3-F1
#
_entry.id   AF-A0A6P7SYM3-F1
#
_cell.length_a   1.000
_cell.length_b   1.000
_cell.length_c   1.000
_cell.angle_alpha   90.00
_cell.angle_beta   90.00
_cell.angle_gamma   90.00
#
_symmetry.space_group_name_H-M   'P 1'
#
loop_
_entity.id
_entity.type
_entity.pdbx_description
1 polymer ?
#
loop_
_entity_poly.entity_id
_entity_poly.type
_entity_poly.pdbx_seq_one_letter_code
_entity_poly.pdbx_strand_id
1 'polypeptide(L)'
;MPTTQNYDAETLADLIIKELTNLCIDPKHMLSQCFDDASVMSSKIDGIQRKIQNRLEKYIPYVHCLNHQLHLVIVNTIKRIPELATFFDTVNILHNFIKRPKIASLCKGLKLPCPMEHMWSGHFTTNVSVIEDHSKILGLLTECTDPSESKMCVEETGILHQVHSPRFVFLALVLSKFLLIIRPVDKQLQSHKCDIYHGLGLLKIAKSEITKLRNK
;
A
#
# COMPACT_ATOMS: atom_id res chain seq x y z
N MET A 1 19.68 -20.31 -5.07
CA MET A 1 18.61 -19.65 -5.85
C MET A 1 19.27 -18.85 -6.96
N PRO A 2 19.11 -19.23 -8.23
CA PRO A 2 19.61 -18.41 -9.33
C PRO A 2 18.73 -17.16 -9.40
N THR A 3 19.35 -16.01 -9.14
CA THR A 3 18.81 -14.68 -9.35
C THR A 3 18.35 -14.52 -10.80
N THR A 4 17.03 -14.40 -11.00
CA THR A 4 16.37 -14.14 -12.30
C THR A 4 16.82 -12.77 -12.83
N GLN A 5 17.71 -12.78 -13.82
CA GLN A 5 18.28 -11.57 -14.41
C GLN A 5 17.30 -10.79 -15.30
N ASN A 6 16.15 -11.37 -15.68
CA ASN A 6 15.04 -10.68 -16.34
C ASN A 6 13.70 -11.08 -15.70
N TYR A 7 12.95 -10.10 -15.17
CA TYR A 7 11.57 -10.29 -14.68
C TYR A 7 10.56 -10.28 -15.84
N ASP A 8 10.89 -10.95 -16.95
CA ASP A 8 9.99 -11.06 -18.10
C ASP A 8 8.98 -12.21 -17.90
N ALA A 9 7.88 -12.14 -18.66
CA ALA A 9 6.80 -13.09 -18.55
C ALA A 9 7.22 -14.52 -18.91
N GLU A 10 8.19 -14.68 -19.81
CA GLU A 10 8.68 -15.97 -20.28
C GLU A 10 9.38 -16.72 -19.14
N THR A 11 10.38 -16.07 -18.55
CA THR A 11 11.22 -16.58 -17.46
C THR A 11 10.37 -16.91 -16.23
N LEU A 12 9.44 -16.02 -15.87
CA LEU A 12 8.58 -16.23 -14.70
C LEU A 12 7.61 -17.39 -14.91
N ALA A 13 7.02 -17.50 -16.09
CA ALA A 13 6.12 -18.62 -16.38
C ALA A 13 6.88 -19.96 -16.39
N ASP A 14 8.14 -20.00 -16.83
CA ASP A 14 8.96 -21.22 -16.82
C ASP A 14 9.34 -21.61 -15.39
N LEU A 15 9.69 -20.62 -14.58
CA LEU A 15 9.95 -20.81 -13.16
C LEU A 15 8.73 -21.40 -12.45
N ILE A 16 7.52 -20.88 -12.70
CA ILE A 16 6.29 -21.39 -12.08
C ILE A 16 6.07 -22.86 -12.43
N ILE A 17 6.14 -23.22 -13.72
CA ILE A 17 5.95 -24.62 -14.17
C ILE A 17 7.01 -25.54 -13.58
N LYS A 18 8.28 -25.08 -13.55
CA LYS A 18 9.38 -25.83 -12.98
C LYS A 18 9.20 -26.06 -11.48
N GLU A 19 8.83 -25.03 -10.72
CA GLU A 19 8.63 -25.17 -9.28
C GLU A 19 7.44 -26.07 -8.93
N LEU A 20 6.33 -25.99 -9.67
CA LEU A 20 5.21 -26.93 -9.52
C LEU A 20 5.68 -28.38 -9.74
N THR A 21 6.47 -28.61 -10.79
CA THR A 21 7.01 -29.93 -11.12
C THR A 21 7.96 -30.44 -10.03
N ASN A 22 8.83 -29.57 -9.48
CA ASN A 22 9.73 -29.89 -8.36
C ASN A 22 8.95 -30.28 -7.10
N LEU A 23 7.77 -29.69 -6.89
CA LEU A 23 6.86 -30.02 -5.78
C LEU A 23 5.96 -31.24 -6.07
N CYS A 24 6.20 -31.95 -7.17
CA CYS A 24 5.38 -33.08 -7.63
C CYS A 24 3.90 -32.72 -7.89
N ILE A 25 3.63 -31.46 -8.24
CA ILE A 25 2.31 -30.97 -8.66
C ILE A 25 2.28 -30.91 -10.19
N ASP A 26 1.45 -31.72 -10.84
CA ASP A 26 1.31 -31.68 -12.31
C ASP A 26 0.68 -30.35 -12.75
N PRO A 27 1.41 -29.48 -13.49
CA PRO A 27 0.89 -28.20 -13.97
C PRO A 27 -0.36 -28.35 -14.86
N LYS A 28 -0.59 -29.50 -15.51
CA LYS A 28 -1.78 -29.75 -16.33
C LYS A 28 -3.08 -29.69 -15.53
N HIS A 29 -3.02 -29.95 -14.23
CA HIS A 29 -4.17 -29.86 -13.33
C HIS A 29 -4.44 -28.43 -12.82
N MET A 30 -3.69 -27.43 -13.29
CA MET A 30 -3.97 -26.03 -12.96
C MET A 30 -5.40 -25.62 -13.34
N LEU A 31 -6.14 -25.10 -12.37
CA LEU A 31 -7.55 -24.71 -12.52
C LEU A 31 -7.72 -23.24 -12.88
N SER A 32 -6.86 -22.38 -12.35
CA SER A 32 -6.91 -20.93 -12.58
C SER A 32 -5.55 -20.30 -12.26
N GLN A 33 -5.33 -19.11 -12.80
CA GLN A 33 -4.20 -18.25 -12.49
C GLN A 33 -4.70 -17.02 -11.73
N CYS A 34 -4.10 -16.68 -10.60
CA CYS A 34 -4.49 -15.50 -9.81
C CYS A 34 -3.27 -14.63 -9.54
N PHE A 35 -3.17 -13.51 -10.25
CA PHE A 35 -2.06 -12.55 -10.15
C PHE A 35 -2.59 -11.11 -10.06
N ASP A 36 -1.68 -10.13 -9.93
CA ASP A 36 -2.01 -8.70 -10.02
C ASP A 36 -2.16 -8.22 -11.47
N ASP A 37 -2.64 -6.98 -11.64
CA ASP A 37 -2.97 -6.44 -12.96
C ASP A 37 -1.73 -6.00 -13.76
N ALA A 38 -0.50 -6.19 -13.25
CA ALA A 38 0.70 -5.80 -13.97
C ALA A 38 0.72 -6.45 -15.36
N SER A 39 1.14 -5.71 -16.39
CA SER A 39 1.10 -6.18 -17.77
C SER A 39 1.85 -7.50 -17.98
N VAL A 40 2.98 -7.68 -17.28
CA VAL A 40 3.77 -8.92 -17.28
C VAL A 40 2.95 -10.12 -16.80
N MET A 41 2.00 -9.92 -15.89
CA MET A 41 1.16 -10.97 -15.33
C MET A 41 -0.13 -11.15 -16.14
N SER A 42 -0.82 -10.04 -16.40
CA SER A 42 -2.21 -9.96 -16.85
C SER A 42 -2.37 -9.72 -18.35
N SER A 43 -1.31 -9.53 -19.12
CA SER A 43 -1.44 -9.35 -20.57
C SER A 43 -1.96 -10.62 -21.25
N LYS A 44 -3.01 -10.45 -22.08
CA LYS A 44 -3.58 -11.54 -22.91
C LYS A 44 -2.72 -11.88 -24.12
N ILE A 45 -1.69 -11.07 -24.41
CA ILE A 45 -0.82 -11.23 -25.57
C ILE A 45 0.51 -11.84 -25.14
N ASP A 46 1.16 -11.23 -24.15
CA ASP A 46 2.53 -11.56 -23.77
C ASP A 46 2.74 -11.66 -22.26
N GLY A 47 1.65 -11.75 -21.48
CA GLY A 47 1.72 -11.93 -20.03
C GLY A 47 1.89 -13.39 -19.65
N ILE A 48 2.31 -13.64 -18.40
CA ILE A 48 2.41 -14.98 -17.80
C ILE A 48 1.14 -15.77 -18.03
N GLN A 49 -0.03 -15.12 -17.91
CA GLN A 49 -1.31 -15.79 -18.12
C GLN A 49 -1.42 -16.48 -19.48
N ARG A 50 -0.87 -15.86 -20.53
CA ARG A 50 -0.86 -16.40 -21.88
C ARG A 50 0.24 -17.43 -22.05
N LYS A 51 1.43 -17.16 -21.51
CA LYS A 51 2.59 -18.07 -21.60
C LYS A 51 2.31 -19.43 -20.97
N ILE A 52 1.73 -19.45 -19.78
CA ILE A 52 1.35 -20.70 -19.09
C ILE A 52 0.29 -21.46 -19.90
N GLN A 53 -0.74 -20.77 -20.40
CA GLN A 53 -1.78 -21.41 -21.24
C GLN A 53 -1.21 -22.02 -22.51
N ASN A 54 -0.26 -21.33 -23.18
CA ASN A 54 0.37 -21.84 -24.38
C ASN A 54 1.23 -23.08 -24.10
N ARG A 55 2.02 -23.08 -23.02
CA ARG A 55 2.89 -24.22 -22.64
C ARG A 55 2.12 -25.44 -22.19
N LEU A 56 0.96 -25.24 -21.58
CA LEU A 56 0.09 -26.32 -21.13
C LEU A 56 -0.97 -26.69 -22.16
N GLU A 57 -1.00 -26.00 -23.30
CA GLU A 57 -1.99 -26.16 -24.38
C GLU A 57 -3.44 -26.22 -23.85
N LYS A 58 -3.72 -25.41 -22.83
CA LYS A 58 -4.97 -25.46 -22.05
C LYS A 58 -5.44 -24.05 -21.72
N TYR A 59 -6.73 -23.81 -21.89
CA TYR A 59 -7.34 -22.60 -21.36
C TYR A 59 -7.39 -22.67 -19.83
N ILE A 60 -6.82 -21.65 -19.20
CA ILE A 60 -6.74 -21.54 -17.75
C ILE A 60 -7.27 -20.14 -17.38
N PRO A 61 -8.45 -20.05 -16.74
CA PRO A 61 -9.04 -18.79 -16.32
C PRO A 61 -8.07 -17.92 -15.52
N TYR A 62 -8.02 -16.64 -15.85
CA TYR A 62 -7.29 -15.64 -15.10
C TYR A 62 -8.24 -14.89 -14.16
N VAL A 63 -7.92 -14.91 -12.87
CA VAL A 63 -8.68 -14.25 -11.80
C VAL A 63 -7.83 -13.11 -11.27
N HIS A 64 -8.36 -11.89 -11.30
CA HIS A 64 -7.67 -10.73 -10.76
C HIS A 64 -7.58 -10.81 -9.24
N CYS A 65 -6.43 -10.44 -8.66
CA CYS A 65 -6.25 -10.39 -7.22
C CYS A 65 -7.20 -9.35 -6.59
N LEU A 66 -8.20 -9.81 -5.83
CA LEU A 66 -9.19 -8.93 -5.19
C LEU A 66 -8.58 -7.94 -4.20
N ASN A 67 -7.50 -8.34 -3.51
CA ASN A 67 -6.75 -7.44 -2.63
C ASN A 67 -6.09 -6.30 -3.41
N HIS A 68 -5.54 -6.60 -4.59
CA HIS A 68 -4.98 -5.58 -5.49
C HIS A 68 -6.08 -4.66 -6.04
N GLN A 69 -7.24 -5.20 -6.40
CA GLN A 69 -8.39 -4.40 -6.82
C GLN A 69 -8.86 -3.44 -5.71
N LEU A 70 -8.97 -3.92 -4.46
CA LEU A 70 -9.30 -3.07 -3.31
C LEU A 70 -8.27 -1.95 -3.12
N HIS A 71 -6.98 -2.29 -3.21
CA HIS A 71 -5.89 -1.35 -3.14
C HIS A 71 -6.00 -0.24 -4.20
N LEU A 72 -6.24 -0.61 -5.47
CA LEU A 72 -6.40 0.33 -6.57
C LEU A 72 -7.56 1.30 -6.34
N VAL A 73 -8.69 0.82 -5.83
CA VAL A 73 -9.84 1.68 -5.50
C VAL A 73 -9.45 2.75 -4.47
N ILE A 74 -8.72 2.37 -3.42
CA ILE A 74 -8.28 3.30 -2.37
C ILE A 74 -7.28 4.32 -2.93
N VAL A 75 -6.19 3.86 -3.56
CA VAL A 75 -5.13 4.75 -4.05
C VAL A 75 -5.64 5.70 -5.12
N ASN A 76 -6.47 5.22 -6.05
CA ASN A 76 -7.07 6.08 -7.06
C ASN A 76 -8.04 7.11 -6.45
N THR A 77 -8.74 6.76 -5.38
CA THR A 77 -9.60 7.71 -4.65
C THR A 77 -8.75 8.80 -3.99
N ILE A 78 -7.66 8.43 -3.31
CA ILE A 78 -6.72 9.37 -2.70
C ILE A 78 -6.14 10.34 -3.76
N LYS A 79 -5.67 9.81 -4.89
CA LYS A 79 -5.08 10.62 -5.98
C LYS A 79 -6.08 11.58 -6.62
N ARG A 80 -7.38 11.28 -6.57
CA ARG A 80 -8.44 12.14 -7.13
C ARG A 80 -8.86 13.28 -6.20
N ILE A 81 -8.50 13.21 -4.92
CA ILE A 81 -8.84 14.25 -3.94
C ILE A 81 -7.54 15.03 -3.64
N PRO A 82 -7.37 16.25 -4.17
CA PRO A 82 -6.13 17.01 -4.05
C PRO A 82 -5.64 17.15 -2.60
N GLU A 83 -6.57 17.33 -1.67
CA GLU A 83 -6.29 17.41 -0.24
C GLU A 83 -5.62 16.17 0.33
N LEU A 84 -6.09 14.99 -0.08
CA LEU A 84 -5.53 13.73 0.37
C LEU A 84 -4.20 13.47 -0.32
N ALA A 85 -4.06 13.83 -1.59
CA ALA A 85 -2.78 13.77 -2.29
C ALA A 85 -1.72 14.62 -1.58
N THR A 86 -2.00 15.90 -1.33
CA THR A 86 -1.10 16.80 -0.60
C THR A 86 -0.80 16.33 0.83
N PHE A 87 -1.79 15.75 1.51
CA PHE A 87 -1.57 15.14 2.83
C PHE A 87 -0.53 14.01 2.76
N PHE A 88 -0.68 13.06 1.84
CA PHE A 88 0.26 11.96 1.69
C PHE A 88 1.63 12.40 1.16
N ASP A 89 1.70 13.43 0.32
CA ASP A 89 2.96 14.05 -0.09
C ASP A 89 3.69 14.66 1.12
N THR A 90 2.97 15.35 2.00
CA THR A 90 3.51 15.91 3.25
C THR A 90 4.03 14.79 4.15
N VAL A 91 3.27 13.68 4.29
CA VAL A 91 3.68 12.51 5.07
C VAL A 91 4.94 11.85 4.47
N ASN A 92 5.04 11.78 3.15
CA ASN A 92 6.22 11.28 2.44
C ASN A 92 7.46 12.14 2.69
N ILE A 93 7.32 13.46 2.60
CA ILE A 93 8.39 14.40 2.90
C ILE A 93 8.83 14.24 4.36
N LEU A 94 7.87 14.18 5.30
CA LEU A 94 8.15 13.97 6.71
C LEU A 94 8.89 12.64 6.96
N HIS A 95 8.46 11.55 6.32
CA HIS A 95 9.11 10.25 6.41
C HIS A 95 10.59 10.31 5.98
N ASN A 96 10.85 10.95 4.84
CA ASN A 96 12.21 11.10 4.32
C ASN A 96 13.06 12.01 5.20
N PHE A 97 12.46 13.06 5.76
CA PHE A 97 13.12 13.96 6.70
C PHE A 97 13.57 13.22 7.97
N ILE A 98 12.68 12.47 8.60
CA ILE A 98 12.95 11.66 9.81
C ILE A 98 14.07 10.64 9.57
N LYS A 99 14.16 10.09 8.35
CA LYS A 99 15.19 9.12 7.98
C LYS A 99 16.58 9.71 7.75
N ARG A 100 16.73 11.03 7.65
CA ARG A 100 18.06 11.66 7.49
C ARG A 100 18.95 11.28 8.67
N PRO A 101 20.21 10.86 8.47
CA PRO A 101 21.05 10.36 9.56
C PRO A 101 21.16 11.28 10.78
N LYS A 102 21.27 12.60 10.54
CA LYS A 102 21.32 13.63 11.60
C LYS A 102 20.02 13.74 12.40
N ILE A 103 18.88 13.56 11.75
CA ILE A 103 17.55 13.65 12.37
C ILE A 103 17.23 12.34 13.08
N ALA A 104 17.56 11.21 12.46
CA ALA A 104 17.36 9.88 13.04
C ALA A 104 18.07 9.72 14.40
N SER A 105 19.23 10.34 14.61
CA SER A 105 19.89 10.37 15.93
C SER A 105 19.12 11.17 16.99
N LEU A 106 18.33 12.17 16.58
CA LEU A 106 17.50 13.00 17.46
C LEU A 106 16.12 12.37 17.73
N CYS A 107 15.69 11.42 16.89
CA CYS A 107 14.33 10.89 16.90
C CYS A 107 13.88 10.10 18.15
N LYS A 108 14.75 9.81 19.14
CA LYS A 108 14.39 9.14 20.42
C LYS A 108 13.37 7.97 20.29
N GLY A 109 13.48 7.15 19.24
CA GLY A 109 12.60 6.02 18.98
C GLY A 109 11.37 6.29 18.09
N LEU A 110 11.16 7.53 17.60
CA LEU A 110 10.19 7.84 16.56
C LEU A 110 10.56 7.10 15.27
N LYS A 111 9.63 6.29 14.77
CA LYS A 111 9.75 5.61 13.48
C LYS A 111 8.48 5.82 12.70
N LEU A 112 8.54 6.65 11.67
CA LEU A 112 7.42 6.81 10.75
C LEU A 112 7.56 5.78 9.61
N PRO A 113 6.60 4.85 9.43
CA PRO A 113 6.64 3.91 8.30
C PRO A 113 6.51 4.64 6.96
N CYS A 114 7.06 4.04 5.90
CA CYS A 114 6.89 4.57 4.55
C CYS A 114 5.46 4.33 4.07
N PRO A 115 4.72 5.35 3.59
CA PRO A 115 3.45 5.12 2.94
C PRO A 115 3.73 4.50 1.56
N MET A 116 3.67 3.18 1.50
CA MET A 116 4.02 2.43 0.30
C MET A 116 2.92 2.49 -0.75
N GLU A 117 3.21 3.10 -1.90
CA GLU A 117 2.24 3.24 -2.99
C GLU A 117 1.68 1.91 -3.51
N HIS A 118 2.47 0.83 -3.40
CA HIS A 118 2.09 -0.52 -3.85
C HIS A 118 1.32 -1.33 -2.78
N MET A 119 1.21 -0.81 -1.55
CA MET A 119 0.50 -1.45 -0.44
C MET A 119 -0.16 -0.40 0.46
N TRP A 120 -1.46 -0.21 0.29
CA TRP A 120 -2.23 0.75 1.09
C TRP A 120 -2.22 0.44 2.61
N SER A 121 -1.96 -0.81 3.00
CA SER A 121 -1.71 -1.18 4.39
C SER A 121 -0.52 -0.41 4.99
N GLY A 122 0.47 -0.05 4.17
CA GLY A 122 1.54 0.89 4.50
C GLY A 122 1.00 2.29 4.78
N HIS A 123 0.16 2.84 3.90
CA HIS A 123 -0.50 4.13 4.12
C HIS A 123 -1.31 4.16 5.43
N PHE A 124 -2.02 3.07 5.76
CA PHE A 124 -2.74 2.96 7.02
C PHE A 124 -1.81 2.97 8.22
N THR A 125 -0.77 2.14 8.20
CA THR A 125 0.21 2.06 9.29
C THR A 125 0.88 3.40 9.51
N THR A 126 1.30 4.07 8.43
CA THR A 126 1.87 5.42 8.49
C THR A 126 0.89 6.43 9.07
N ASN A 127 -0.37 6.45 8.61
CA ASN A 127 -1.37 7.40 9.12
C ASN A 127 -1.65 7.18 10.62
N VAL A 128 -1.69 5.94 11.08
CA VAL A 128 -1.80 5.62 12.52
C VAL A 128 -0.60 6.18 13.28
N SER A 129 0.63 5.94 12.82
CA SER A 129 1.83 6.50 13.45
C SER A 129 1.85 8.04 13.45
N VAL A 130 1.37 8.69 12.39
CA VAL A 130 1.23 10.17 12.36
C VAL A 130 0.33 10.67 13.48
N ILE A 131 -0.76 9.95 13.78
CA ILE A 131 -1.70 10.33 14.85
C ILE A 131 -1.12 10.02 16.22
N GLU A 132 -0.62 8.80 16.42
CA GLU A 132 -0.12 8.33 17.72
C GLU A 132 1.13 9.09 18.18
N ASP A 133 2.04 9.41 17.26
CA ASP A 133 3.28 10.12 17.55
C ASP A 133 3.21 11.61 17.16
N HIS A 134 2.03 12.19 16.95
CA HIS A 134 1.86 13.58 16.49
C HIS A 134 2.62 14.59 17.37
N SER A 135 2.54 14.45 18.69
CA SER A 135 3.24 15.32 19.64
C SER A 135 4.76 15.19 19.55
N LYS A 136 5.28 13.98 19.35
CA LYS A 136 6.72 13.73 19.17
C LYS A 136 7.23 14.31 17.85
N ILE A 137 6.43 14.18 16.78
CA ILE A 137 6.72 14.75 15.46
C ILE A 137 6.82 16.27 15.57
N LEU A 138 5.85 16.93 16.22
CA LEU A 138 5.88 18.37 16.44
C LEU A 138 7.08 18.81 17.29
N GLY A 139 7.38 18.08 18.37
CA GLY A 139 8.54 18.37 19.22
C GLY A 139 9.86 18.31 18.44
N LEU A 140 10.06 17.24 17.67
CA LEU A 140 11.24 17.07 16.81
C LEU A 140 11.37 18.21 15.80
N LEU A 141 10.29 18.54 15.09
CA LEU A 141 10.31 19.60 14.09
C LEU A 141 10.58 20.97 14.73
N THR A 142 10.03 21.23 15.91
CA THR A 142 10.25 22.48 16.65
C THR A 142 11.73 22.62 17.06
N GLU A 143 12.32 21.56 17.60
CA GLU A 143 13.75 21.49 17.95
C GLU A 143 14.64 21.74 16.72
N CYS A 144 14.25 21.19 15.56
CA CYS A 144 14.97 21.38 14.30
C CYS A 144 14.81 22.78 13.68
N THR A 145 13.80 23.55 14.10
CA THR A 145 13.56 24.93 13.63
C THR A 145 14.16 26.00 14.53
N ASP A 146 14.83 25.62 15.62
CA ASP A 146 15.40 26.58 16.57
C ASP A 146 16.53 27.41 15.90
N PRO A 147 16.40 28.75 15.86
CA PRO A 147 17.36 29.63 15.19
C PRO A 147 18.75 29.68 15.87
N SER A 148 18.90 29.11 17.07
CA SER A 148 20.15 29.16 17.85
C SER A 148 21.22 28.16 17.38
N GLU A 149 20.86 27.04 16.76
CA GLU A 149 21.82 25.97 16.42
C GLU A 149 22.05 25.75 14.92
N SER A 150 21.29 26.38 14.01
CA SER A 150 21.43 26.04 12.60
C SER A 150 20.97 27.09 11.59
N LYS A 151 21.70 27.14 10.47
CA LYS A 151 21.34 27.81 9.20
C LYS A 151 20.26 27.03 8.42
N MET A 152 19.64 26.02 9.03
CA MET A 152 18.67 25.10 8.44
C MET A 152 17.25 25.51 8.79
N CYS A 153 16.27 25.45 7.90
CA CYS A 153 16.21 25.42 6.45
C CYS A 153 14.71 25.60 6.15
N VAL A 154 14.35 26.21 5.02
CA VAL A 154 12.95 26.53 4.67
C VAL A 154 12.04 25.28 4.67
N GLU A 155 12.62 24.11 4.44
CA GLU A 155 11.93 22.82 4.38
C GLU A 155 11.33 22.41 5.73
N GLU A 156 12.10 22.44 6.83
CA GLU A 156 11.65 22.05 8.17
C GLU A 156 10.51 22.92 8.67
N THR A 157 10.63 24.23 8.44
CA THR A 157 9.57 25.21 8.76
C THR A 157 8.30 24.93 7.94
N GLY A 158 8.47 24.59 6.65
CA GLY A 158 7.37 24.20 5.78
C GLY A 158 6.66 22.93 6.27
N ILE A 159 7.42 21.89 6.62
CA ILE A 159 6.88 20.63 7.16
C ILE A 159 6.13 20.90 8.47
N LEU A 160 6.74 21.64 9.40
CA LEU A 160 6.12 22.00 10.68
C LEU A 160 4.79 22.72 10.47
N HIS A 161 4.76 23.73 9.60
CA HIS A 161 3.54 24.47 9.29
C HIS A 161 2.42 23.57 8.77
N GLN A 162 2.74 22.67 7.83
CA GLN A 162 1.75 21.74 7.27
C GLN A 162 1.24 20.75 8.32
N VAL A 163 2.14 20.09 9.05
CA VAL A 163 1.81 19.05 10.05
C VAL A 163 1.05 19.62 11.26
N HIS A 164 1.32 20.88 11.62
CA HIS A 164 0.61 21.59 12.68
C HIS A 164 -0.76 22.12 12.22
N SER A 165 -1.02 22.20 10.91
CA SER A 165 -2.25 22.79 10.40
C SER A 165 -3.48 21.99 10.86
N PRO A 166 -4.60 22.65 11.24
CA PRO A 166 -5.83 21.96 11.59
C PRO A 166 -6.35 21.06 10.47
N ARG A 167 -6.10 21.46 9.21
CA ARG A 167 -6.48 20.70 8.01
C ARG A 167 -5.73 19.35 7.96
N PHE A 168 -4.43 19.34 8.20
CA PHE A 168 -3.64 18.10 8.21
C PHE A 168 -4.12 17.14 9.30
N VAL A 169 -4.30 17.65 10.52
CA VAL A 169 -4.80 16.85 11.66
C VAL A 169 -6.20 16.30 11.37
N PHE A 170 -7.09 17.13 10.84
CA PHE A 170 -8.44 16.71 10.44
C PHE A 170 -8.39 15.58 9.40
N LEU A 171 -7.59 15.73 8.34
CA LEU A 171 -7.47 14.71 7.29
C LEU A 171 -6.90 13.40 7.84
N ALA A 172 -5.90 13.45 8.72
CA ALA A 172 -5.35 12.24 9.36
C ALA A 172 -6.43 11.47 10.15
N LEU A 173 -7.22 12.20 10.95
CA LEU A 173 -8.31 11.62 11.76
C LEU A 173 -9.43 11.03 10.88
N VAL A 174 -9.83 11.75 9.82
CA VAL A 174 -10.83 11.27 8.87
C VAL A 174 -10.33 10.00 8.18
N LEU A 175 -9.12 10.01 7.64
CA LEU A 175 -8.50 8.84 7.00
C LEU A 175 -8.44 7.65 7.95
N SER A 176 -8.12 7.86 9.23
CA SER A 176 -8.10 6.79 10.23
C SER A 176 -9.45 6.09 10.34
N LYS A 177 -10.56 6.85 10.38
CA LYS A 177 -11.92 6.28 10.40
C LYS A 177 -12.23 5.46 9.15
N PHE A 178 -11.91 5.99 7.96
CA PHE A 178 -12.13 5.28 6.71
C PHE A 178 -11.33 3.98 6.62
N LEU A 179 -10.05 4.04 6.98
CA LEU A 179 -9.16 2.89 6.86
C LEU A 179 -9.47 1.82 7.92
N LEU A 180 -9.96 2.20 9.10
CA LEU A 180 -10.48 1.26 10.10
C LEU A 180 -11.68 0.45 9.58
N ILE A 181 -12.55 1.06 8.78
CA ILE A 181 -13.69 0.36 8.16
C ILE A 181 -13.22 -0.65 7.11
N ILE A 182 -12.17 -0.33 6.34
CA ILE A 182 -11.69 -1.19 5.26
C ILE A 182 -10.74 -2.29 5.77
N ARG A 183 -10.04 -2.08 6.89
CA ARG A 183 -9.07 -3.02 7.46
C ARG A 183 -9.56 -4.48 7.60
N PRO A 184 -10.79 -4.77 8.05
CA PRO A 184 -11.30 -6.15 8.09
C PRO A 184 -11.37 -6.80 6.72
N VAL A 185 -11.74 -6.03 5.68
CA VAL A 185 -11.78 -6.50 4.30
C VAL A 185 -10.36 -6.85 3.83
N ASP A 186 -9.40 -5.95 4.05
CA ASP A 186 -7.98 -6.17 3.69
C ASP A 186 -7.46 -7.49 4.25
N LYS A 187 -7.64 -7.64 5.57
CA LYS A 187 -7.15 -8.78 6.32
C LYS A 187 -7.80 -10.08 5.83
N GLN A 188 -9.09 -10.04 5.47
CA GLN A 188 -9.78 -11.20 4.94
C GLN A 188 -9.29 -11.56 3.54
N LEU A 189 -9.14 -10.59 2.64
CA LEU A 189 -8.69 -10.83 1.27
C LEU A 189 -7.23 -11.31 1.19
N GLN A 190 -6.41 -11.01 2.20
CA GLN A 190 -5.03 -11.50 2.33
C GLN A 190 -4.90 -12.81 3.13
N SER A 191 -5.99 -13.28 3.75
CA SER A 191 -5.96 -14.49 4.58
C SER A 191 -5.74 -15.74 3.73
N HIS A 192 -4.91 -16.68 4.20
CA HIS A 192 -4.80 -18.00 3.58
C HIS A 192 -6.13 -18.79 3.64
N LYS A 193 -7.01 -18.46 4.59
CA LYS A 193 -8.37 -19.00 4.68
C LYS A 193 -9.40 -18.05 4.07
N CYS A 194 -9.02 -17.31 3.03
CA CYS A 194 -9.91 -16.37 2.36
C CYS A 194 -11.13 -17.11 1.80
N ASP A 195 -12.30 -16.75 2.32
CA ASP A 195 -13.59 -17.03 1.71
C ASP A 195 -14.06 -15.76 0.98
N ILE A 196 -14.21 -15.86 -0.34
CA ILE A 196 -14.63 -14.76 -1.21
C ILE A 196 -16.04 -14.28 -0.84
N TYR A 197 -16.95 -15.17 -0.43
CA TYR A 197 -18.29 -14.78 -0.01
C TYR A 197 -18.27 -13.96 1.27
N HIS A 198 -17.45 -14.39 2.25
CA HIS A 198 -17.23 -13.61 3.46
C HIS A 198 -16.60 -12.25 3.16
N GLY A 199 -15.56 -12.21 2.32
CA GLY A 199 -14.92 -10.97 1.87
C GLY A 199 -15.90 -10.01 1.19
N LEU A 200 -16.79 -10.52 0.34
CA LEU A 200 -17.86 -9.75 -0.30
C LEU A 200 -18.88 -9.22 0.73
N GLY A 201 -19.22 -10.02 1.74
CA GLY A 201 -20.05 -9.58 2.86
C GLY A 201 -19.43 -8.40 3.61
N LEU A 202 -18.14 -8.50 3.95
CA LEU A 202 -17.39 -7.41 4.59
C LEU A 202 -17.31 -6.15 3.71
N LEU A 203 -17.10 -6.30 2.40
CA LEU A 203 -17.13 -5.17 1.44
C LEU A 203 -18.48 -4.45 1.44
N LYS A 204 -19.59 -5.19 1.47
CA LYS A 204 -20.94 -4.60 1.54
C LYS A 204 -21.15 -3.84 2.85
N ILE A 205 -20.69 -4.40 3.98
CA ILE A 205 -20.73 -3.72 5.28
C ILE A 205 -19.88 -2.44 5.24
N ALA A 206 -18.65 -2.53 4.77
CA ALA A 206 -17.74 -1.39 4.66
C ALA A 206 -18.33 -0.25 3.81
N LYS A 207 -18.95 -0.59 2.67
CA LYS A 207 -19.67 0.38 1.83
C LYS A 207 -20.82 1.05 2.58
N SER A 208 -21.60 0.28 3.35
CA SER A 208 -22.70 0.82 4.17
C SER A 208 -22.18 1.79 5.24
N GLU A 209 -21.14 1.40 5.99
CA GLU A 209 -20.55 2.23 7.03
C GLU A 209 -19.95 3.53 6.48
N ILE A 210 -19.24 3.46 5.35
CA ILE A 210 -18.74 4.65 4.65
C ILE A 210 -19.89 5.57 4.23
N THR A 211 -20.99 5.00 3.74
CA THR A 211 -22.17 5.80 3.34
C THR A 211 -22.79 6.51 4.55
N LYS A 212 -22.85 5.84 5.71
CA LYS A 212 -23.33 6.44 6.96
C LYS A 212 -22.44 7.59 7.44
N LEU A 213 -21.12 7.51 7.26
CA LEU A 213 -20.20 8.61 7.59
C LEU A 213 -20.47 9.87 6.78
N ARG A 214 -20.98 9.74 5.55
CA ARG A 214 -21.34 10.89 4.69
C ARG A 214 -22.66 11.55 5.08
N ASN A 215 -23.61 10.76 5.57
CA ASN A 215 -24.98 11.20 5.82
C ASN A 215 -25.23 11.65 7.28
N LYS A 216 -24.19 11.65 8.12
CA LYS A 216 -24.18 12.22 9.47
C LYS A 216 -23.49 13.57 9.45
#